data_AF-A0A177MZV3-F1
#
_entry.id   AF-A0A177MZV3-F1
#
_cell.length_a   1.000
_cell.length_b   1.000
_cell.length_c   1.000
_cell.angle_alpha   90.00
_cell.angle_beta   90.00
_cell.angle_gamma   90.00
#
_symmetry.space_group_name_H-M   'P 1'
#
loop_
_entity.id
_entity.type
_entity.pdbx_description
1 polymer ?
#
loop_
_entity_poly.entity_id
_entity_poly.type
_entity_poly.pdbx_seq_one_letter_code
_entity_poly.pdbx_strand_id
1 'polypeptide(L)'
;MAISVFDIFKIGIGPSSSHTVGPMRAAMAFARNLEQQGLLGAVRRIQVELYGSLGATGKGHGTDKAVMLGLEGEAPDAVDPDQIPQRLARIRETGTVRLLGQYPVAFNEKSDLLFQRKVLPYHSNGMRLTVFDASGAELVQADYYSVGGGFVVTGPEAAVDRLSNDDTCLPYPFNTGDGLLKLCATHRKPISDLMMSNEKAWLNEAQIRERLLNIWQVMQACVERGMHQEGIMPGGMKVRRRAANLYRQLTGEIPRQTPSMPVGTMEWVNLFALAVSEENAAGGRVVTAPTNGAAGIIPAVLHYYWKFCEGANEDGVIRFLLTAAAIAILYKENASLSGAEVGCQGEIGVACSMAAGALAEVLGGTPEQVENAAEIGMEHNLGLTCDPVGGLVQVPCIERNAMGSVKAINAARIALRGDGKHFVSLDKVIKTMRETGADMKTKYKETSRGGLAVNLIEC
;
A
#
# COMPACT_ATOMS: atom_id res chain seq x y z
N MET A 1 5.79 -5.21 19.01
CA MET A 1 5.53 -3.78 18.75
C MET A 1 4.03 -3.59 18.71
N ALA A 2 3.50 -2.49 19.22
CA ALA A 2 2.09 -2.20 19.06
C ALA A 2 1.87 -1.60 17.66
N ILE A 3 0.97 -2.18 16.86
CA ILE A 3 0.68 -1.73 15.49
C ILE A 3 -0.75 -1.19 15.46
N SER A 4 -0.92 0.04 14.97
CA SER A 4 -2.25 0.66 14.83
C SER A 4 -2.90 0.33 13.48
N VAL A 5 -4.23 0.36 13.43
CA VAL A 5 -5.04 0.40 12.19
C VAL A 5 -4.56 1.50 11.24
N PHE A 6 -4.06 2.62 11.77
CA PHE A 6 -3.53 3.74 10.98
C PHE A 6 -2.13 3.47 10.42
N ASP A 7 -1.44 2.42 10.88
CA ASP A 7 -0.22 1.93 10.24
C ASP A 7 -0.49 1.08 9.01
N ILE A 8 -1.66 0.44 8.97
CA ILE A 8 -2.13 -0.41 7.87
C ILE A 8 -2.79 0.46 6.79
N PHE A 9 -3.66 1.38 7.20
CA PHE A 9 -4.41 2.26 6.30
C PHE A 9 -3.86 3.69 6.35
N LYS A 10 -2.97 4.01 5.41
CA LYS A 10 -2.33 5.32 5.28
C LYS A 10 -2.78 5.99 3.99
N ILE A 11 -3.25 7.23 4.12
CA ILE A 11 -3.48 8.10 2.98
C ILE A 11 -2.12 8.47 2.37
N GLY A 12 -2.01 8.38 1.06
CA GLY A 12 -0.79 8.67 0.32
C GLY A 12 -1.06 8.87 -1.17
N ILE A 13 0.00 8.79 -1.97
CA ILE A 13 -0.09 8.81 -3.43
C ILE A 13 0.45 7.52 -4.04
N GLY A 14 -0.09 7.16 -5.19
CA GLY A 14 0.40 6.06 -6.00
C GLY A 14 1.72 6.38 -6.72
N PRO A 15 2.34 5.38 -7.37
CA PRO A 15 1.86 4.00 -7.50
C PRO A 15 2.35 3.01 -6.42
N SER A 16 3.34 3.37 -5.59
CA SER A 16 3.99 2.41 -4.70
C SER A 16 4.27 2.94 -3.29
N SER A 17 3.96 2.14 -2.28
CA SER A 17 4.28 2.48 -0.89
C SER A 17 5.79 2.42 -0.64
N SER A 18 6.47 1.42 -1.21
CA SER A 18 7.92 1.19 -1.05
C SER A 18 8.75 2.11 -1.93
N HIS A 19 8.29 2.43 -3.15
CA HIS A 19 9.06 3.15 -4.15
C HIS A 19 8.58 4.59 -4.40
N THR A 20 7.42 5.00 -3.88
CA THR A 20 6.91 6.39 -3.98
C THR A 20 6.80 7.02 -2.60
N VAL A 21 5.97 6.46 -1.71
CA VAL A 21 5.68 7.06 -0.39
C VAL A 21 6.93 7.07 0.50
N GLY A 22 7.65 5.94 0.59
CA GLY A 22 8.89 5.84 1.36
C GLY A 22 9.96 6.84 0.92
N PRO A 23 10.40 6.85 -0.36
CA PRO A 23 11.40 7.79 -0.87
C PRO A 23 11.00 9.26 -0.70
N MET A 24 9.72 9.60 -0.86
CA MET A 24 9.23 10.96 -0.61
C MET A 24 9.41 11.36 0.86
N ARG A 25 9.05 10.48 1.80
CA ARG A 25 9.26 10.71 3.24
C ARG A 25 10.75 10.78 3.61
N ALA A 26 11.57 9.95 3.00
CA ALA A 26 13.01 9.92 3.21
C ALA A 26 13.68 11.24 2.76
N ALA A 27 13.33 11.72 1.56
CA ALA A 27 13.82 12.99 1.04
C ALA A 27 13.35 14.18 1.89
N MET A 28 12.09 14.18 2.34
CA MET A 28 11.56 15.19 3.25
C MET A 28 12.27 15.16 4.62
N ALA A 29 12.50 13.98 5.19
CA ALA A 29 13.21 13.82 6.45
C ALA A 29 14.66 14.34 6.34
N PHE A 30 15.34 14.03 5.23
CA PHE A 30 16.67 14.56 4.97
C PHE A 30 16.69 16.09 4.89
N ALA A 31 15.76 16.70 4.14
CA ALA A 31 15.66 18.16 4.04
C ALA A 31 15.37 18.83 5.41
N ARG A 32 14.50 18.23 6.23
CA ARG A 32 14.23 18.70 7.61
C ARG A 32 15.45 18.55 8.53
N ASN A 33 16.23 17.48 8.40
CA ASN A 33 17.46 17.32 9.17
C ASN A 33 18.48 18.41 8.83
N LEU A 34 18.58 18.81 7.56
CA LEU A 34 19.42 19.95 7.16
C LEU A 34 18.94 21.27 7.75
N GLU A 35 17.62 21.48 7.85
CA GLU A 35 17.02 22.63 8.53
C GLU A 35 17.41 22.68 10.01
N GLN A 36 17.24 21.55 10.71
CA GLN A 36 17.57 21.43 12.14
C GLN A 36 19.06 21.67 12.43
N GLN A 37 19.93 21.33 11.49
CA GLN A 37 21.38 21.59 11.58
C GLN A 37 21.78 23.00 11.13
N GLY A 38 20.83 23.83 10.66
CA GLY A 38 21.11 25.18 10.17
C GLY A 38 21.90 25.21 8.85
N LEU A 39 21.91 24.10 8.09
CA LEU A 39 22.75 23.94 6.90
C LEU A 39 22.10 24.40 5.60
N LEU A 40 20.78 24.64 5.57
CA LEU A 40 20.04 24.95 4.33
C LEU A 40 20.65 26.12 3.53
N GLY A 41 21.13 27.16 4.22
CA GLY A 41 21.74 28.33 3.58
C GLY A 41 23.10 28.06 2.91
N ALA A 42 23.79 26.97 3.31
CA ALA A 42 25.10 26.59 2.77
C ALA A 42 25.01 25.63 1.58
N VAL A 43 23.90 24.91 1.43
CA VAL A 43 23.70 23.93 0.35
C VAL A 43 23.60 24.63 -1.01
N ARG A 44 24.34 24.13 -2.00
CA ARG A 44 24.35 24.63 -3.39
C ARG A 44 23.98 23.59 -4.42
N ARG A 45 24.25 22.31 -4.14
CA ARG A 45 23.86 21.18 -4.98
C ARG A 45 23.41 20.02 -4.10
N ILE A 46 22.44 19.26 -4.56
CA ILE A 46 22.03 17.99 -3.96
C ILE A 46 22.16 16.87 -4.98
N GLN A 47 22.63 15.72 -4.55
CA GLN A 47 22.69 14.48 -5.31
C GLN A 47 21.93 13.39 -4.56
N VAL A 48 21.19 12.59 -5.29
CA VAL A 48 20.41 11.45 -4.78
C VAL A 48 20.75 10.23 -5.62
N GLU A 49 21.11 9.15 -4.94
CA GLU A 49 21.39 7.86 -5.56
C GLU A 49 20.39 6.81 -5.06
N LEU A 50 19.71 6.11 -5.96
CA LEU A 50 18.72 5.09 -5.69
C LEU A 50 19.33 3.71 -5.94
N TYR A 51 19.31 2.83 -4.95
CA TYR A 51 20.04 1.55 -4.94
C TYR A 51 19.10 0.34 -5.03
N GLY A 52 19.64 -0.79 -5.47
CA GLY A 52 18.97 -2.09 -5.46
C GLY A 52 17.65 -2.12 -6.23
N SER A 53 16.57 -2.55 -5.59
CA SER A 53 15.25 -2.59 -6.26
C SER A 53 14.71 -1.19 -6.55
N LEU A 54 15.02 -0.23 -5.68
CA LEU A 54 14.68 1.19 -5.89
C LEU A 54 15.38 1.75 -7.13
N GLY A 55 16.65 1.40 -7.34
CA GLY A 55 17.39 1.73 -8.56
C GLY A 55 16.90 0.98 -9.81
N ALA A 56 16.43 -0.26 -9.65
CA ALA A 56 16.00 -1.10 -10.78
C ALA A 56 14.61 -0.73 -11.32
N THR A 57 13.64 -0.47 -10.43
CA THR A 57 12.22 -0.27 -10.81
C THR A 57 11.72 1.15 -10.50
N GLY A 58 12.52 1.99 -9.82
CA GLY A 58 12.07 3.27 -9.30
C GLY A 58 11.50 4.23 -10.36
N LYS A 59 11.98 4.16 -11.60
CA LYS A 59 11.45 4.97 -12.69
C LYS A 59 9.99 4.59 -13.05
N GLY A 60 9.68 3.30 -13.04
CA GLY A 60 8.29 2.82 -13.23
C GLY A 60 7.40 3.16 -12.04
N HIS A 61 7.98 3.23 -10.84
CA HIS A 61 7.28 3.58 -9.62
C HIS A 61 7.22 5.09 -9.31
N GLY A 62 7.77 5.95 -10.17
CA GLY A 62 7.81 7.39 -9.94
C GLY A 62 8.64 7.82 -8.73
N THR A 63 9.70 7.06 -8.40
CA THR A 63 10.63 7.40 -7.32
C THR A 63 11.34 8.72 -7.55
N ASP A 64 11.64 9.05 -8.81
CA ASP A 64 12.18 10.34 -9.24
C ASP A 64 11.27 11.51 -8.83
N LYS A 65 10.00 11.43 -9.19
CA LYS A 65 8.95 12.35 -8.76
C LYS A 65 8.88 12.43 -7.23
N ALA A 66 8.85 11.29 -6.56
CA ALA A 66 8.73 11.22 -5.10
C ALA A 66 9.88 11.94 -4.38
N VAL A 67 11.12 11.69 -4.80
CA VAL A 67 12.32 12.35 -4.25
C VAL A 67 12.23 13.85 -4.45
N MET A 68 11.94 14.31 -5.67
CA MET A 68 11.84 15.74 -5.96
C MET A 68 10.78 16.43 -5.09
N LEU A 69 9.58 15.85 -4.97
CA LEU A 69 8.52 16.40 -4.12
C LEU A 69 8.90 16.41 -2.63
N GLY A 70 9.49 15.31 -2.15
CA GLY A 70 9.93 15.20 -0.76
C GLY A 70 11.00 16.22 -0.40
N LEU A 71 11.96 16.48 -1.30
CA LEU A 71 12.96 17.53 -1.13
C LEU A 71 12.32 18.92 -1.00
N GLU A 72 11.22 19.18 -1.70
CA GLU A 72 10.46 20.43 -1.57
C GLU A 72 9.57 20.50 -0.31
N GLY A 73 9.62 19.49 0.55
CA GLY A 73 8.87 19.44 1.81
C GLY A 73 7.44 18.94 1.69
N GLU A 74 7.03 18.45 0.52
CA GLU A 74 5.70 17.87 0.31
C GLU A 74 5.59 16.53 1.04
N ALA A 75 4.44 16.29 1.68
CA ALA A 75 4.12 15.03 2.35
C ALA A 75 3.17 14.17 1.50
N PRO A 76 3.34 12.83 1.41
CA PRO A 76 2.49 11.98 0.56
C PRO A 76 1.00 12.06 0.87
N ASP A 77 0.66 12.28 2.14
CA ASP A 77 -0.69 12.39 2.67
C ASP A 77 -1.29 13.81 2.50
N ALA A 78 -0.48 14.82 2.17
CA ALA A 78 -0.94 16.19 1.94
C ALA A 78 -0.89 16.62 0.47
N VAL A 79 0.11 16.17 -0.29
CA VAL A 79 0.38 16.65 -1.66
C VAL A 79 -0.81 16.48 -2.60
N ASP A 80 -1.18 17.55 -3.31
CA ASP A 80 -2.20 17.49 -4.35
C ASP A 80 -1.66 16.78 -5.62
N PRO A 81 -2.17 15.59 -5.99
CA PRO A 81 -1.69 14.86 -7.15
C PRO A 81 -1.80 15.63 -8.47
N ASP A 82 -2.77 16.54 -8.60
CA ASP A 82 -3.03 17.28 -9.84
C ASP A 82 -1.99 18.38 -10.09
N GLN A 83 -1.34 18.87 -9.03
CA GLN A 83 -0.29 19.91 -9.11
C GLN A 83 1.10 19.34 -9.42
N ILE A 84 1.26 18.02 -9.29
CA ILE A 84 2.56 17.37 -9.42
C ILE A 84 3.18 17.59 -10.82
N PRO A 85 2.47 17.38 -11.95
CA PRO A 85 3.08 17.53 -13.27
C PRO A 85 3.70 18.91 -13.49
N GLN A 86 3.02 19.97 -13.07
CA GLN A 86 3.51 21.35 -13.20
C GLN A 86 4.77 21.58 -12.35
N ARG A 87 4.80 21.05 -11.12
CA ARG A 87 5.97 21.17 -10.24
C ARG A 87 7.19 20.46 -10.80
N LEU A 88 7.02 19.24 -11.30
CA LEU A 88 8.10 18.49 -11.93
C LEU A 88 8.62 19.18 -13.19
N ALA A 89 7.73 19.75 -14.01
CA ALA A 89 8.13 20.54 -15.18
C ALA A 89 9.00 21.73 -14.76
N ARG A 90 8.61 22.49 -13.73
CA ARG A 90 9.40 23.59 -13.19
C ARG A 90 10.79 23.14 -12.74
N ILE A 91 10.91 22.06 -11.96
CA ILE A 91 12.21 21.57 -11.48
C ILE A 91 13.11 21.21 -12.66
N ARG A 92 12.56 20.53 -13.67
CA ARG A 92 13.28 20.12 -14.88
C ARG A 92 13.73 21.29 -15.75
N GLU A 93 12.87 22.28 -15.92
CA GLU A 93 13.17 23.48 -16.72
C GLU A 93 14.21 24.38 -16.05
N THR A 94 14.10 24.56 -14.73
CA THR A 94 14.98 25.45 -13.97
C THR A 94 16.26 24.78 -13.48
N GLY A 95 16.34 23.46 -13.53
CA GLY A 95 17.45 22.69 -12.94
C GLY A 95 17.62 22.97 -11.45
N THR A 96 16.53 23.29 -10.75
CA THR A 96 16.55 23.78 -9.37
C THR A 96 15.40 23.18 -8.56
N VAL A 97 15.72 22.62 -7.41
CA VAL A 97 14.75 22.21 -6.38
C VAL A 97 14.71 23.27 -5.27
N ARG A 98 13.54 23.53 -4.69
CA ARG A 98 13.41 24.45 -3.55
C ARG A 98 13.31 23.64 -2.27
N LEU A 99 14.42 23.45 -1.54
CA LEU A 99 14.41 22.68 -0.31
C LEU A 99 13.39 23.26 0.68
N LEU A 100 12.48 22.41 1.15
CA LEU A 100 11.35 22.77 2.00
C LEU A 100 10.51 23.94 1.46
N GLY A 101 10.45 24.08 0.13
CA GLY A 101 9.75 25.16 -0.57
C GLY A 101 10.44 26.52 -0.51
N GLN A 102 11.56 26.63 0.20
CA GLN A 102 12.18 27.91 0.57
C GLN A 102 13.52 28.16 -0.13
N TYR A 103 14.44 27.18 -0.11
CA TYR A 103 15.83 27.41 -0.50
C TYR A 103 16.13 26.84 -1.89
N PRO A 104 16.37 27.67 -2.92
CA PRO A 104 16.70 27.17 -4.26
C PRO A 104 18.10 26.54 -4.26
N VAL A 105 18.17 25.29 -4.70
CA VAL A 105 19.39 24.47 -4.78
C VAL A 105 19.49 23.86 -6.17
N ALA A 106 20.70 23.88 -6.75
CA ALA A 106 20.93 23.27 -8.06
C ALA A 106 20.64 21.77 -8.00
N PHE A 107 19.80 21.30 -8.94
CA PHE A 107 19.41 19.91 -9.06
C PHE A 107 19.11 19.59 -10.53
N ASN A 108 20.07 19.00 -11.21
CA ASN A 108 19.89 18.47 -12.56
C ASN A 108 19.49 17.00 -12.45
N GLU A 109 18.21 16.70 -12.67
CA GLU A 109 17.66 15.33 -12.55
C GLU A 109 18.49 14.27 -13.28
N LYS A 110 19.12 14.58 -14.43
CA LYS A 110 19.90 13.59 -15.19
C LYS A 110 21.23 13.23 -14.54
N SER A 111 21.90 14.18 -13.90
CA SER A 111 23.23 13.96 -13.28
C SER A 111 23.18 13.80 -11.78
N ASP A 112 22.12 14.31 -11.15
CA ASP A 112 21.99 14.39 -9.70
C ASP A 112 20.99 13.38 -9.14
N LEU A 113 20.17 12.73 -9.99
CA LEU A 113 19.34 11.60 -9.59
C LEU A 113 19.80 10.32 -10.30
N LEU A 114 20.60 9.52 -9.60
CA LEU A 114 21.26 8.36 -10.17
C LEU A 114 20.56 7.05 -9.77
N PHE A 115 20.40 6.15 -10.73
CA PHE A 115 19.81 4.83 -10.53
C PHE A 115 20.91 3.76 -10.54
N GLN A 116 21.17 3.18 -9.38
CA GLN A 116 22.25 2.23 -9.11
C GLN A 116 21.70 0.81 -9.02
N ARG A 117 22.32 -0.13 -9.74
CA ARG A 117 21.96 -1.57 -9.67
C ARG A 117 22.53 -2.29 -8.44
N LYS A 118 23.58 -1.74 -7.83
CA LYS A 118 24.17 -2.25 -6.59
C LYS A 118 23.19 -2.04 -5.43
N VAL A 119 23.27 -2.91 -4.43
CA VAL A 119 22.43 -2.86 -3.21
C VAL A 119 23.25 -2.22 -2.09
N LEU A 120 22.62 -1.40 -1.25
CA LEU A 120 23.22 -0.93 -0.01
C LEU A 120 23.18 -2.05 1.06
N PRO A 121 24.09 -2.08 2.05
CA PRO A 121 24.28 -3.24 2.92
C PRO A 121 23.06 -3.70 3.71
N TYR A 122 22.14 -2.81 4.07
CA TYR A 122 21.05 -3.13 5.00
C TYR A 122 19.78 -3.66 4.31
N HIS A 123 19.30 -3.01 3.25
CA HIS A 123 18.05 -3.39 2.59
C HIS A 123 18.10 -3.07 1.08
N SER A 124 17.35 -3.84 0.28
CA SER A 124 17.32 -3.74 -1.18
C SER A 124 16.76 -2.42 -1.71
N ASN A 125 15.90 -1.75 -0.94
CA ASN A 125 15.34 -0.43 -1.26
C ASN A 125 16.13 0.67 -0.56
N GLY A 126 17.37 0.90 -1.00
CA GLY A 126 18.27 1.89 -0.43
C GLY A 126 18.27 3.21 -1.23
N MET A 127 18.45 4.32 -0.54
CA MET A 127 18.66 5.64 -1.12
C MET A 127 19.75 6.37 -0.35
N ARG A 128 20.65 7.06 -1.06
CA ARG A 128 21.67 7.93 -0.49
C ARG A 128 21.44 9.36 -0.95
N LEU A 129 21.42 10.31 -0.02
CA LEU A 129 21.37 11.73 -0.34
C LEU A 129 22.66 12.41 0.13
N THR A 130 23.23 13.22 -0.74
CA THR A 130 24.46 13.97 -0.49
C THR A 130 24.25 15.42 -0.88
N VAL A 131 24.63 16.36 -0.01
CA VAL A 131 24.58 17.81 -0.30
C VAL A 131 25.98 18.40 -0.33
N PHE A 132 26.17 19.37 -1.21
CA PHE A 132 27.45 20.03 -1.46
C PHE A 132 27.34 21.54 -1.29
N ASP A 133 28.43 22.17 -0.86
CA ASP A 133 28.56 23.62 -0.74
C ASP A 133 28.97 24.32 -2.06
N ALA A 134 29.27 25.62 -1.98
CA ALA A 134 29.69 26.42 -3.14
C ALA A 134 31.05 26.04 -3.73
N SER A 135 31.93 25.41 -2.94
CA SER A 135 33.23 24.90 -3.41
C SER A 135 33.12 23.52 -4.04
N GLY A 136 31.97 22.85 -3.89
CA GLY A 136 31.75 21.47 -4.31
C GLY A 136 32.15 20.45 -3.23
N ALA A 137 32.48 20.88 -2.02
CA ALA A 137 32.76 20.01 -0.91
C ALA A 137 31.46 19.38 -0.36
N GLU A 138 31.53 18.12 0.05
CA GLU A 138 30.42 17.42 0.71
C GLU A 138 30.17 18.00 2.10
N LEU A 139 28.92 18.38 2.38
CA LEU A 139 28.49 18.85 3.70
C LEU A 139 27.92 17.71 4.53
N VAL A 140 26.98 16.95 3.95
CA VAL A 140 26.26 15.86 4.62
C VAL A 140 25.94 14.78 3.60
N GLN A 141 26.14 13.52 4.00
CA GLN A 141 25.64 12.34 3.32
C GLN A 141 24.86 11.47 4.30
N ALA A 142 23.71 10.96 3.86
CA ALA A 142 22.91 10.03 4.65
C ALA A 142 22.25 8.95 3.80
N ASP A 143 22.23 7.73 4.34
CA ASP A 143 21.53 6.59 3.75
C ASP A 143 20.15 6.43 4.38
N TYR A 144 19.16 6.09 3.56
CA TYR A 144 17.78 5.81 3.94
C TYR A 144 17.32 4.52 3.28
N TYR A 145 16.48 3.77 3.97
CA TYR A 145 15.95 2.49 3.49
C TYR A 145 14.43 2.47 3.60
N SER A 146 13.76 2.14 2.49
CA SER A 146 12.31 2.00 2.44
C SER A 146 11.92 0.53 2.67
N VAL A 147 11.51 0.21 3.90
CA VAL A 147 11.34 -1.18 4.38
C VAL A 147 9.90 -1.70 4.25
N GLY A 148 9.05 -1.03 3.45
CA GLY A 148 7.65 -1.42 3.22
C GLY A 148 6.63 -0.58 4.00
N GLY A 149 5.37 -0.56 3.55
CA GLY A 149 4.28 0.20 4.19
C GLY A 149 4.48 1.72 4.30
N GLY A 150 5.40 2.29 3.50
CA GLY A 150 5.79 3.70 3.54
C GLY A 150 6.69 4.09 4.72
N PHE A 151 7.30 3.13 5.41
CA PHE A 151 8.26 3.38 6.49
C PHE A 151 9.69 3.56 5.97
N VAL A 152 10.46 4.42 6.64
CA VAL A 152 11.85 4.74 6.30
C VAL A 152 12.73 4.70 7.55
N VAL A 153 13.91 4.10 7.42
CA VAL A 153 14.95 4.03 8.45
C VAL A 153 16.31 4.48 7.88
N THR A 154 17.22 4.98 8.72
CA THR A 154 18.57 5.43 8.29
C THR A 154 19.65 4.35 8.40
N GLY A 155 19.30 3.15 8.87
CA GLY A 155 20.21 2.02 9.05
C GLY A 155 19.71 1.04 10.12
N PRO A 156 20.47 -0.04 10.40
CA PRO A 156 20.08 -1.04 11.38
C PRO A 156 19.91 -0.47 12.80
N GLU A 157 20.77 0.45 13.24
CA GLU A 157 20.69 1.05 14.59
C GLU A 157 19.41 1.86 14.79
N ALA A 158 19.01 2.68 13.80
CA ALA A 158 17.77 3.46 13.85
C ALA A 158 16.50 2.60 13.66
N ALA A 159 16.62 1.46 12.98
CA ALA A 159 15.54 0.49 12.90
C ALA A 159 15.31 -0.18 14.26
N VAL A 160 16.40 -0.60 14.93
CA VAL A 160 16.33 -1.17 16.29
C VAL A 160 15.80 -0.14 17.28
N ASP A 161 16.28 1.11 17.26
CA ASP A 161 15.83 2.18 18.18
C ASP A 161 14.33 2.50 18.04
N ARG A 162 13.74 2.39 16.85
CA ARG A 162 12.27 2.51 16.70
C ARG A 162 11.53 1.22 16.99
N LEU A 163 12.15 0.07 16.75
CA LEU A 163 11.61 -1.25 17.10
C LEU A 163 11.58 -1.47 18.63
N SER A 164 12.44 -0.80 19.38
CA SER A 164 12.60 -0.95 20.83
C SER A 164 12.00 0.17 21.69
N ASN A 165 11.60 1.32 21.13
CA ASN A 165 11.12 2.48 21.91
C ASN A 165 9.59 2.66 21.94
N ASP A 166 8.82 1.70 21.42
CA ASP A 166 7.36 1.72 21.59
C ASP A 166 6.92 0.83 22.77
N ASP A 167 6.93 1.42 23.96
CA ASP A 167 6.47 0.81 25.22
C ASP A 167 4.94 0.83 25.37
N THR A 168 4.19 1.12 24.28
CA THR A 168 2.72 1.16 24.35
C THR A 168 2.16 -0.20 24.78
N CYS A 169 1.57 -0.22 25.97
CA CYS A 169 0.91 -1.41 26.50
C CYS A 169 -0.53 -1.50 25.97
N LEU A 170 -0.78 -2.47 25.09
CA LEU A 170 -2.12 -2.73 24.57
C LEU A 170 -2.97 -3.50 25.61
N PRO A 171 -4.26 -3.16 25.78
CA PRO A 171 -5.17 -3.90 26.66
C PRO A 171 -5.37 -5.37 26.25
N TYR A 172 -5.40 -5.66 24.95
CA TYR A 172 -5.63 -7.00 24.41
C TYR A 172 -4.57 -7.33 23.34
N PRO A 173 -3.30 -7.52 23.71
CA PRO A 173 -2.24 -7.82 22.77
C PRO A 173 -2.42 -9.23 22.19
N PHE A 174 -2.27 -9.37 20.88
CA PHE A 174 -2.31 -10.66 20.19
C PHE A 174 -1.20 -10.75 19.15
N ASN A 175 -0.69 -11.96 18.94
CA ASN A 175 0.35 -12.26 17.96
C ASN A 175 0.01 -13.47 17.08
N THR A 176 -1.04 -14.23 17.37
CA THR A 176 -1.50 -15.37 16.55
C THR A 176 -3.01 -15.34 16.40
N GLY A 177 -3.53 -16.00 15.36
CA GLY A 177 -4.97 -16.21 15.15
C GLY A 177 -5.62 -16.91 16.34
N ASP A 178 -5.01 -18.00 16.82
CA ASP A 178 -5.45 -18.71 18.02
C ASP A 178 -5.51 -17.79 19.26
N GLY A 179 -4.51 -16.90 19.41
CA GLY A 179 -4.45 -15.93 20.51
C GLY A 179 -5.57 -14.89 20.42
N LEU A 180 -5.84 -14.38 19.22
CA LEU A 180 -6.93 -13.44 18.95
C LEU A 180 -8.30 -14.07 19.23
N LEU A 181 -8.55 -15.29 18.77
CA LEU A 181 -9.79 -16.01 19.06
C LEU A 181 -9.98 -16.26 20.56
N LYS A 182 -8.91 -16.67 21.26
CA LYS A 182 -8.95 -16.88 22.71
C LYS A 182 -9.32 -15.60 23.46
N LEU A 183 -8.82 -14.44 23.04
CA LEU A 183 -9.21 -13.14 23.60
C LEU A 183 -10.67 -12.83 23.31
N CYS A 184 -11.15 -13.07 22.09
CA CYS A 184 -12.56 -12.87 21.72
C CYS A 184 -13.48 -13.71 22.61
N ALA A 185 -13.17 -14.99 22.79
CA ALA A 185 -13.93 -15.91 23.64
C ALA A 185 -13.89 -15.51 25.12
N THR A 186 -12.72 -15.14 25.63
CA THR A 186 -12.53 -14.75 27.05
C THR A 186 -13.29 -13.48 27.40
N HIS A 187 -13.25 -12.47 26.52
CA HIS A 187 -13.87 -11.17 26.75
C HIS A 187 -15.27 -11.03 26.15
N ARG A 188 -15.75 -12.05 25.43
CA ARG A 188 -17.04 -12.06 24.71
C ARG A 188 -17.20 -10.85 23.80
N LYS A 189 -16.14 -10.55 23.05
CA LYS A 189 -16.05 -9.41 22.13
C LYS A 189 -15.76 -9.89 20.71
N PRO A 190 -16.34 -9.24 19.67
CA PRO A 190 -15.87 -9.41 18.31
C PRO A 190 -14.44 -8.86 18.14
N ILE A 191 -13.81 -9.19 17.01
CA ILE A 191 -12.43 -8.77 16.73
C ILE A 191 -12.32 -7.24 16.64
N SER A 192 -13.28 -6.56 16.01
CA SER A 192 -13.28 -5.08 15.94
C SER A 192 -13.35 -4.40 17.31
N ASP A 193 -14.06 -4.96 18.30
CA ASP A 193 -14.16 -4.37 19.64
C ASP A 193 -12.85 -4.51 20.42
N LEU A 194 -12.15 -5.64 20.25
CA LEU A 194 -10.79 -5.81 20.80
C LEU A 194 -9.83 -4.81 20.15
N MET A 195 -9.89 -4.67 18.82
CA MET A 195 -9.08 -3.70 18.09
C MET A 195 -9.39 -2.26 18.50
N MET A 196 -10.65 -1.87 18.62
CA MET A 196 -11.04 -0.54 19.13
C MET A 196 -10.47 -0.31 20.52
N SER A 197 -10.50 -1.32 21.39
CA SER A 197 -9.94 -1.23 22.73
C SER A 197 -8.41 -1.07 22.71
N ASN A 198 -7.73 -1.71 21.76
CA ASN A 198 -6.29 -1.53 21.55
C ASN A 198 -5.94 -0.14 20.99
N GLU A 199 -6.69 0.36 20.00
CA GLU A 199 -6.49 1.70 19.44
C GLU A 199 -6.63 2.81 20.49
N LYS A 200 -7.45 2.56 21.53
CA LYS A 200 -7.64 3.48 22.65
C LYS A 200 -6.40 3.69 23.51
N ALA A 201 -5.31 2.94 23.27
CA ALA A 201 -4.00 3.20 23.86
C ALA A 201 -3.36 4.50 23.31
N TRP A 202 -3.70 4.92 22.08
CA TRP A 202 -3.11 6.11 21.44
C TRP A 202 -4.09 7.28 21.28
N LEU A 203 -5.36 7.00 21.01
CA LEU A 203 -6.37 8.01 20.66
C LEU A 203 -7.66 7.75 21.41
N ASN A 204 -8.49 8.77 21.63
CA ASN A 204 -9.83 8.51 22.14
C ASN A 204 -10.74 7.92 21.03
N GLU A 205 -11.82 7.27 21.45
CA GLU A 205 -12.72 6.55 20.53
C GLU A 205 -13.34 7.46 19.46
N ALA A 206 -13.72 8.69 19.80
CA ALA A 206 -14.28 9.63 18.82
C ALA A 206 -13.27 9.97 17.72
N GLN A 207 -12.00 10.22 18.10
CA GLN A 207 -10.92 10.46 17.14
C GLN A 207 -10.63 9.25 16.26
N ILE A 208 -10.69 8.04 16.82
CA ILE A 208 -10.49 6.80 16.06
C ILE A 208 -11.56 6.68 14.98
N ARG A 209 -12.83 6.84 15.37
CA ARG A 209 -13.98 6.75 14.46
C ARG A 209 -13.90 7.80 13.35
N GLU A 210 -13.63 9.06 13.70
CA GLU A 210 -13.47 10.16 12.74
C GLU A 210 -12.38 9.84 11.71
N ARG A 211 -11.20 9.37 12.16
CA ARG A 211 -10.09 9.03 11.26
C ARG A 211 -10.40 7.83 10.36
N LEU A 212 -11.09 6.82 10.86
CA LEU A 212 -11.52 5.66 10.07
C LEU A 212 -12.55 6.07 9.00
N LEU A 213 -13.49 6.95 9.34
CA LEU A 213 -14.44 7.48 8.37
C LEU A 213 -13.78 8.40 7.34
N ASN A 214 -12.76 9.16 7.72
CA ASN A 214 -11.94 9.91 6.76
C ASN A 214 -11.19 8.98 5.79
N ILE A 215 -10.62 7.86 6.28
CA ILE A 215 -10.04 6.83 5.41
C ILE A 215 -11.08 6.31 4.40
N TRP A 216 -12.30 6.01 4.87
CA TRP A 216 -13.39 5.57 4.00
C TRP A 216 -13.78 6.65 2.99
N GLN A 217 -13.85 7.91 3.39
CA GLN A 217 -14.13 9.03 2.48
C GLN A 217 -13.08 9.15 1.37
N VAL A 218 -11.78 9.02 1.70
CA VAL A 218 -10.71 9.04 0.70
C VAL A 218 -10.79 7.84 -0.24
N MET A 219 -11.12 6.65 0.28
CA MET A 219 -11.37 5.46 -0.55
C MET A 219 -12.51 5.67 -1.54
N GLN A 220 -13.64 6.24 -1.09
CA GLN A 220 -14.78 6.57 -1.95
C GLN A 220 -14.40 7.59 -3.02
N ALA A 221 -13.69 8.66 -2.65
CA ALA A 221 -13.23 9.68 -3.58
C ALA A 221 -12.26 9.12 -4.64
N CYS A 222 -11.41 8.16 -4.25
CA CYS A 222 -10.51 7.45 -5.17
C CYS A 222 -11.30 6.61 -6.19
N VAL A 223 -12.31 5.85 -5.74
CA VAL A 223 -13.21 5.11 -6.64
C VAL A 223 -13.95 6.05 -7.59
N GLU A 224 -14.53 7.13 -7.06
CA GLU A 224 -15.26 8.14 -7.84
C GLU A 224 -14.38 8.76 -8.93
N ARG A 225 -13.16 9.19 -8.58
CA ARG A 225 -12.21 9.73 -9.55
C ARG A 225 -11.85 8.70 -10.61
N GLY A 226 -11.57 7.45 -10.22
CA GLY A 226 -11.22 6.38 -11.16
C GLY A 226 -12.35 5.99 -12.11
N MET A 227 -13.61 6.12 -11.70
CA MET A 227 -14.78 5.89 -12.57
C MET A 227 -14.99 7.00 -13.62
N HIS A 228 -14.34 8.16 -13.47
CA HIS A 228 -14.50 9.29 -14.40
C HIS A 228 -13.23 9.60 -15.20
N GLN A 229 -12.07 9.13 -14.72
CA GLN A 229 -10.80 9.41 -15.38
C GLN A 229 -10.56 8.49 -16.58
N GLU A 230 -10.41 9.10 -17.76
CA GLU A 230 -10.06 8.41 -19.00
C GLU A 230 -8.57 8.58 -19.36
N GLY A 231 -8.13 7.83 -20.37
CA GLY A 231 -6.82 7.98 -20.99
C GLY A 231 -5.89 6.78 -20.84
N ILE A 232 -4.61 7.02 -21.08
CA ILE A 232 -3.54 6.01 -21.04
C ILE A 232 -2.73 6.23 -19.76
N MET A 233 -2.48 5.15 -19.01
CA MET A 233 -1.67 5.19 -17.81
C MET A 233 -0.19 5.48 -18.13
N PRO A 234 0.53 6.18 -17.25
CA PRO A 234 1.96 6.48 -17.44
C PRO A 234 2.82 5.20 -17.44
N GLY A 235 4.11 5.29 -17.78
CA GLY A 235 5.03 4.14 -17.74
C GLY A 235 5.32 3.46 -19.08
N GLY A 236 4.83 3.98 -20.20
CA GLY A 236 5.28 3.57 -21.54
C GLY A 236 4.64 2.30 -22.12
N MET A 237 3.98 1.47 -21.30
CA MET A 237 3.26 0.27 -21.76
C MET A 237 1.94 0.56 -22.50
N LYS A 238 1.53 1.83 -22.57
CA LYS A 238 0.29 2.29 -23.23
C LYS A 238 -0.99 1.59 -22.75
N VAL A 239 -1.02 1.14 -21.50
CA VAL A 239 -2.20 0.48 -20.91
C VAL A 239 -3.32 1.52 -20.75
N ARG A 240 -4.49 1.24 -21.32
CA ARG A 240 -5.66 2.12 -21.24
C ARG A 240 -6.38 1.93 -19.91
N ARG A 241 -6.91 3.01 -19.37
CA ARG A 241 -7.89 2.97 -18.28
C ARG A 241 -9.18 2.30 -18.79
N ARG A 242 -9.78 1.46 -17.95
CA ARG A 242 -10.98 0.66 -18.25
C ARG A 242 -12.14 1.00 -17.35
N ALA A 243 -11.88 1.50 -16.14
CA ALA A 243 -12.91 1.76 -15.15
C ALA A 243 -13.98 2.74 -15.66
N ALA A 244 -13.60 3.86 -16.26
CA ALA A 244 -14.56 4.83 -16.78
C ALA A 244 -15.48 4.29 -17.89
N ASN A 245 -14.94 3.44 -18.78
CA ASN A 245 -15.78 2.81 -19.80
C ASN A 245 -16.73 1.77 -19.19
N LEU A 246 -16.25 0.98 -18.22
CA LEU A 246 -17.08 0.00 -17.52
C LEU A 246 -18.18 0.69 -16.70
N TYR A 247 -17.89 1.81 -16.02
CA TYR A 247 -18.88 2.59 -15.30
C TYR A 247 -20.03 3.01 -16.20
N ARG A 248 -19.73 3.63 -17.35
CA ARG A 248 -20.74 4.03 -18.35
C ARG A 248 -21.57 2.85 -18.88
N GLN A 249 -20.98 1.66 -18.98
CA GLN A 249 -21.70 0.45 -19.38
C GLN A 249 -22.65 -0.05 -18.27
N LEU A 250 -22.25 0.04 -17.00
CA LEU A 250 -23.04 -0.41 -15.86
C LEU A 250 -24.15 0.58 -15.48
N THR A 251 -23.96 1.89 -15.72
CA THR A 251 -24.98 2.93 -15.54
C THR A 251 -25.96 3.01 -16.72
N GLY A 252 -25.66 2.35 -17.84
CA GLY A 252 -26.49 2.37 -19.05
C GLY A 252 -26.28 3.61 -19.93
N GLU A 253 -25.28 4.44 -19.66
CA GLU A 253 -24.90 5.57 -20.51
C GLU A 253 -24.41 5.13 -21.90
N ILE A 254 -23.75 3.97 -21.98
CA ILE A 254 -23.34 3.37 -23.26
C ILE A 254 -23.74 1.89 -23.34
N PRO A 255 -23.95 1.33 -24.55
CA PRO A 255 -24.28 -0.09 -24.71
C PRO A 255 -23.19 -1.01 -24.14
N ARG A 256 -23.61 -2.07 -23.47
CA ARG A 256 -22.72 -3.16 -23.05
C ARG A 256 -22.20 -3.90 -24.27
N GLN A 257 -20.89 -4.19 -24.30
CA GLN A 257 -20.27 -4.97 -25.38
C GLN A 257 -20.73 -6.44 -25.37
N THR A 258 -21.17 -6.93 -24.21
CA THR A 258 -21.56 -8.31 -23.96
C THR A 258 -22.99 -8.37 -23.40
N PRO A 259 -24.01 -7.95 -24.18
CA PRO A 259 -25.38 -7.77 -23.67
C PRO A 259 -26.02 -9.07 -23.17
N SER A 260 -25.56 -10.22 -23.65
CA SER A 260 -25.99 -11.56 -23.20
C SER A 260 -25.40 -12.00 -21.86
N MET A 261 -24.33 -11.36 -21.37
CA MET A 261 -23.79 -11.68 -20.05
C MET A 261 -24.66 -11.03 -18.96
N PRO A 262 -25.08 -11.81 -17.94
CA PRO A 262 -25.74 -11.25 -16.75
C PRO A 262 -24.82 -10.21 -16.08
N VAL A 263 -25.41 -9.10 -15.64
CA VAL A 263 -24.72 -8.13 -14.79
C VAL A 263 -25.30 -8.25 -13.39
N GLY A 264 -24.42 -8.31 -12.41
CA GLY A 264 -24.76 -8.35 -11.00
C GLY A 264 -23.76 -7.55 -10.16
N THR A 265 -23.65 -7.94 -8.90
CA THR A 265 -22.80 -7.25 -7.91
C THR A 265 -21.31 -7.41 -8.21
N MET A 266 -20.90 -8.48 -8.91
CA MET A 266 -19.49 -8.74 -9.22
C MET A 266 -18.91 -7.73 -10.21
N GLU A 267 -19.68 -7.28 -11.20
CA GLU A 267 -19.23 -6.29 -12.18
C GLU A 267 -18.95 -4.93 -11.51
N TRP A 268 -19.78 -4.56 -10.52
CA TRP A 268 -19.55 -3.37 -9.71
C TRP A 268 -18.31 -3.49 -8.82
N VAL A 269 -18.09 -4.65 -8.21
CA VAL A 269 -16.88 -4.92 -7.40
C VAL A 269 -15.63 -4.82 -8.27
N ASN A 270 -15.67 -5.41 -9.47
CA ASN A 270 -14.59 -5.30 -10.45
C ASN A 270 -14.35 -3.83 -10.82
N LEU A 271 -15.42 -3.07 -11.10
CA LEU A 271 -15.31 -1.63 -11.38
C LEU A 271 -14.61 -0.87 -10.26
N PHE A 272 -15.01 -1.06 -9.00
CA PHE A 272 -14.41 -0.34 -7.87
C PHE A 272 -12.92 -0.67 -7.71
N ALA A 273 -12.56 -1.95 -7.83
CA ALA A 273 -11.17 -2.39 -7.74
C ALA A 273 -10.32 -1.82 -8.90
N LEU A 274 -10.85 -1.87 -10.13
CA LEU A 274 -10.19 -1.30 -11.31
C LEU A 274 -10.00 0.21 -11.16
N ALA A 275 -11.03 0.94 -10.73
CA ALA A 275 -10.98 2.38 -10.53
C ALA A 275 -9.83 2.78 -9.60
N VAL A 276 -9.73 2.16 -8.43
CA VAL A 276 -8.67 2.46 -7.46
C VAL A 276 -7.29 2.04 -7.98
N SER A 277 -7.16 0.87 -8.60
CA SER A 277 -5.87 0.42 -9.11
C SER A 277 -5.37 1.27 -10.29
N GLU A 278 -6.27 1.76 -11.15
CA GLU A 278 -5.95 2.68 -12.24
C GLU A 278 -5.55 4.07 -11.72
N GLU A 279 -6.22 4.56 -10.67
CA GLU A 279 -5.84 5.78 -9.94
C GLU A 279 -4.47 5.66 -9.28
N ASN A 280 -4.20 4.51 -8.64
CA ASN A 280 -2.89 4.21 -8.08
C ASN A 280 -1.81 4.25 -9.16
N ALA A 281 -2.00 3.51 -10.26
CA ALA A 281 -1.05 3.42 -11.36
C ALA A 281 -0.74 4.78 -12.01
N ALA A 282 -1.70 5.71 -11.99
CA ALA A 282 -1.52 7.08 -12.48
C ALA A 282 -0.90 8.04 -11.47
N GLY A 283 -0.62 7.58 -10.24
CA GLY A 283 -0.04 8.40 -9.18
C GLY A 283 -1.03 9.34 -8.48
N GLY A 284 -2.31 8.99 -8.51
CA GLY A 284 -3.38 9.68 -7.80
C GLY A 284 -3.36 9.43 -6.28
N ARG A 285 -4.33 10.02 -5.58
CA ARG A 285 -4.51 9.83 -4.13
C ARG A 285 -5.07 8.44 -3.86
N VAL A 286 -4.44 7.69 -2.95
CA VAL A 286 -4.83 6.32 -2.57
C VAL A 286 -4.66 6.09 -1.07
N VAL A 287 -5.30 5.04 -0.56
CA VAL A 287 -5.06 4.54 0.81
C VAL A 287 -4.38 3.17 0.72
N THR A 288 -3.32 2.96 1.50
CA THR A 288 -2.68 1.64 1.59
C THR A 288 -3.64 0.60 2.17
N ALA A 289 -3.66 -0.61 1.61
CA ALA A 289 -4.56 -1.67 2.11
C ALA A 289 -4.06 -3.10 1.83
N PRO A 290 -2.91 -3.56 2.36
CA PRO A 290 -1.98 -2.83 3.22
C PRO A 290 -0.85 -2.12 2.44
N THR A 291 -0.81 -2.28 1.11
CA THR A 291 0.12 -1.57 0.22
C THR A 291 -0.64 -0.87 -0.89
N ASN A 292 0.01 0.06 -1.60
CA ASN A 292 -0.57 0.74 -2.77
C ASN A 292 -0.92 -0.26 -3.88
N GLY A 293 -0.09 -1.30 -4.08
CA GLY A 293 -0.32 -2.31 -5.11
C GLY A 293 -1.58 -3.15 -4.88
N ALA A 294 -2.02 -3.26 -3.63
CA ALA A 294 -3.24 -3.96 -3.22
C ALA A 294 -4.39 -3.03 -2.79
N ALA A 295 -4.25 -1.72 -3.07
CA ALA A 295 -5.16 -0.69 -2.58
C ALA A 295 -6.61 -0.83 -3.08
N GLY A 296 -6.88 -1.60 -4.13
CA GLY A 296 -8.20 -1.73 -4.72
C GLY A 296 -9.13 -2.70 -3.97
N ILE A 297 -8.59 -3.65 -3.21
CA ILE A 297 -9.40 -4.76 -2.66
C ILE A 297 -10.32 -4.30 -1.51
N ILE A 298 -9.74 -3.69 -0.48
CA ILE A 298 -10.50 -3.18 0.67
C ILE A 298 -11.60 -2.21 0.25
N PRO A 299 -11.36 -1.13 -0.53
CA PRO A 299 -12.42 -0.23 -0.94
C PRO A 299 -13.46 -0.91 -1.83
N ALA A 300 -13.10 -1.84 -2.71
CA ALA A 300 -14.07 -2.54 -3.55
C ALA A 300 -15.03 -3.41 -2.72
N VAL A 301 -14.50 -4.15 -1.74
CA VAL A 301 -15.31 -4.99 -0.85
C VAL A 301 -16.10 -4.14 0.15
N LEU A 302 -15.57 -3.01 0.60
CA LEU A 302 -16.27 -2.08 1.48
C LEU A 302 -17.40 -1.34 0.74
N HIS A 303 -17.21 -0.99 -0.53
CA HIS A 303 -18.30 -0.53 -1.40
C HIS A 303 -19.35 -1.61 -1.64
N TYR A 304 -18.94 -2.88 -1.73
CA TYR A 304 -19.89 -3.99 -1.81
C TYR A 304 -20.78 -4.07 -0.57
N TYR A 305 -20.17 -4.01 0.62
CA TYR A 305 -20.89 -3.90 1.89
C TYR A 305 -21.85 -2.70 1.87
N TRP A 306 -21.32 -1.51 1.58
CA TRP A 306 -22.07 -0.26 1.62
C TRP A 306 -23.26 -0.21 0.65
N LYS A 307 -23.09 -0.71 -0.58
CA LYS A 307 -24.10 -0.59 -1.65
C LYS A 307 -25.07 -1.77 -1.72
N PHE A 308 -24.66 -2.97 -1.34
CA PHE A 308 -25.41 -4.19 -1.66
C PHE A 308 -25.78 -5.04 -0.45
N CYS A 309 -25.25 -4.76 0.74
CA CYS A 309 -25.64 -5.46 1.96
C CYS A 309 -26.70 -4.67 2.72
N GLU A 310 -27.77 -5.35 3.12
CA GLU A 310 -28.84 -4.74 3.91
C GLU A 310 -28.32 -4.30 5.28
N GLY A 311 -28.75 -3.11 5.74
CA GLY A 311 -28.34 -2.58 7.04
C GLY A 311 -26.92 -2.01 7.10
N ALA A 312 -26.24 -1.83 5.96
CA ALA A 312 -24.92 -1.20 5.92
C ALA A 312 -24.93 0.23 6.47
N ASN A 313 -23.97 0.55 7.34
CA ASN A 313 -23.85 1.85 8.00
C ASN A 313 -22.40 2.16 8.39
N GLU A 314 -22.16 3.36 8.94
CA GLU A 314 -20.84 3.84 9.34
C GLU A 314 -20.20 2.99 10.45
N ASP A 315 -21.00 2.46 11.38
CA ASP A 315 -20.50 1.57 12.43
C ASP A 315 -19.96 0.26 11.83
N GLY A 316 -20.62 -0.26 10.79
CA GLY A 316 -20.13 -1.36 9.99
C GLY A 316 -18.83 -1.04 9.28
N VAL A 317 -18.68 0.16 8.71
CA VAL A 317 -17.41 0.62 8.09
C VAL A 317 -16.27 0.62 9.11
N ILE A 318 -16.52 1.15 10.32
CA ILE A 318 -15.53 1.17 11.40
C ILE A 318 -15.13 -0.25 11.81
N ARG A 319 -16.11 -1.14 12.03
CA ARG A 319 -15.83 -2.56 12.35
C ARG A 319 -15.05 -3.24 11.24
N PHE A 320 -15.44 -3.03 9.98
CA PHE A 320 -14.75 -3.58 8.81
C PHE A 320 -13.26 -3.22 8.82
N LEU A 321 -12.93 -1.93 8.96
CA LEU A 321 -11.54 -1.47 8.92
C LEU A 321 -10.73 -1.97 10.13
N LEU A 322 -11.33 -2.02 11.33
CA LEU A 322 -10.66 -2.55 12.52
C LEU A 322 -10.37 -4.06 12.39
N THR A 323 -11.33 -4.85 11.91
CA THR A 323 -11.14 -6.29 11.69
C THR A 323 -10.14 -6.58 10.59
N ALA A 324 -10.20 -5.83 9.48
CA ALA A 324 -9.20 -5.90 8.42
C ALA A 324 -7.80 -5.61 8.96
N ALA A 325 -7.64 -4.62 9.84
CA ALA A 325 -6.35 -4.33 10.46
C ALA A 325 -5.87 -5.42 11.42
N ALA A 326 -6.74 -6.02 12.24
CA ALA A 326 -6.35 -7.17 13.07
C ALA A 326 -5.74 -8.30 12.24
N ILE A 327 -6.38 -8.64 11.12
CA ILE A 327 -5.90 -9.67 10.20
C ILE A 327 -4.56 -9.26 9.59
N ALA A 328 -4.41 -8.00 9.16
CA ALA A 328 -3.15 -7.49 8.63
C ALA A 328 -2.00 -7.55 9.65
N ILE A 329 -2.28 -7.29 10.93
CA ILE A 329 -1.32 -7.36 12.03
C ILE A 329 -0.80 -8.79 12.20
N LEU A 330 -1.66 -9.81 12.12
CA LEU A 330 -1.24 -11.21 12.17
C LEU A 330 -0.23 -11.56 11.08
N TYR A 331 -0.44 -11.09 9.84
CA TYR A 331 0.51 -11.28 8.75
C TYR A 331 1.81 -10.50 8.94
N LYS A 332 1.72 -9.26 9.42
CA LYS A 332 2.89 -8.40 9.63
C LYS A 332 3.81 -8.94 10.73
N GLU A 333 3.26 -9.39 11.85
CA GLU A 333 4.04 -9.91 12.98
C GLU A 333 4.68 -11.27 12.71
N ASN A 334 4.04 -12.12 11.89
CA ASN A 334 4.48 -13.51 11.71
C ASN A 334 5.12 -13.82 10.35
N ALA A 335 5.02 -12.90 9.39
CA ALA A 335 5.55 -13.05 8.05
C ALA A 335 6.05 -11.71 7.49
N SER A 336 5.44 -11.18 6.42
CA SER A 336 5.76 -9.88 5.84
C SER A 336 4.61 -9.39 4.96
N LEU A 337 4.50 -8.07 4.83
CA LEU A 337 3.61 -7.39 3.89
C LEU A 337 4.33 -6.90 2.62
N SER A 338 5.62 -7.25 2.47
CA SER A 338 6.48 -6.75 1.40
C SER A 338 6.53 -7.70 0.20
N GLY A 339 6.17 -7.17 -0.98
CA GLY A 339 6.33 -7.89 -2.25
C GLY A 339 7.77 -8.30 -2.56
N ALA A 340 8.75 -7.55 -2.03
CA ALA A 340 10.17 -7.85 -2.14
C ALA A 340 10.62 -9.02 -1.25
N GLU A 341 9.85 -9.38 -0.21
CA GLU A 341 10.22 -10.42 0.76
C GLU A 341 9.44 -11.71 0.54
N VAL A 342 8.12 -11.62 0.38
CA VAL A 342 7.22 -12.79 0.29
C VAL A 342 6.43 -12.86 -1.02
N GLY A 343 6.65 -11.94 -1.95
CA GLY A 343 5.88 -11.88 -3.20
C GLY A 343 4.50 -11.25 -3.03
N CYS A 344 3.68 -11.32 -4.06
CA CYS A 344 2.39 -10.62 -4.12
C CYS A 344 1.33 -11.25 -3.21
N GLN A 345 1.56 -12.47 -2.71
CA GLN A 345 0.77 -13.04 -1.62
C GLN A 345 0.82 -12.18 -0.35
N GLY A 346 1.95 -11.52 -0.06
CA GLY A 346 2.08 -10.59 1.08
C GLY A 346 1.34 -9.26 0.90
N GLU A 347 0.88 -8.97 -0.32
CA GLU A 347 0.19 -7.71 -0.66
C GLU A 347 -1.28 -7.99 -1.04
N ILE A 348 -1.50 -8.57 -2.22
CA ILE A 348 -2.83 -8.93 -2.73
C ILE A 348 -3.46 -10.05 -1.91
N GLY A 349 -2.67 -11.05 -1.52
CA GLY A 349 -3.17 -12.16 -0.69
C GLY A 349 -3.61 -11.67 0.69
N VAL A 350 -2.79 -10.83 1.33
CA VAL A 350 -3.13 -10.23 2.63
C VAL A 350 -4.36 -9.34 2.50
N ALA A 351 -4.42 -8.46 1.50
CA ALA A 351 -5.59 -7.61 1.28
C ALA A 351 -6.89 -8.42 1.04
N CYS A 352 -6.79 -9.53 0.30
CA CYS A 352 -7.90 -10.48 0.09
C CYS A 352 -8.35 -11.11 1.41
N SER A 353 -7.41 -11.58 2.24
CA SER A 353 -7.67 -12.13 3.57
C SER A 353 -8.31 -11.11 4.51
N MET A 354 -7.74 -9.90 4.59
CA MET A 354 -8.26 -8.78 5.38
C MET A 354 -9.71 -8.47 5.01
N ALA A 355 -9.99 -8.32 3.71
CA ALA A 355 -11.33 -7.99 3.23
C ALA A 355 -12.33 -9.13 3.45
N ALA A 356 -11.90 -10.39 3.34
CA ALA A 356 -12.75 -11.55 3.57
C ALA A 356 -13.22 -11.63 5.03
N GLY A 357 -12.27 -11.57 5.98
CA GLY A 357 -12.60 -11.60 7.40
C GLY A 357 -13.41 -10.37 7.85
N ALA A 358 -13.03 -9.18 7.38
CA ALA A 358 -13.79 -7.97 7.68
C ALA A 358 -15.23 -8.01 7.15
N LEU A 359 -15.44 -8.52 5.93
CA LEU A 359 -16.79 -8.69 5.39
C LEU A 359 -17.58 -9.72 6.19
N ALA A 360 -16.95 -10.84 6.58
CA ALA A 360 -17.60 -11.85 7.41
C ALA A 360 -18.08 -11.26 8.74
N GLU A 361 -17.28 -10.41 9.39
CA GLU A 361 -17.65 -9.80 10.67
C GLU A 361 -18.85 -8.87 10.54
N VAL A 362 -18.84 -7.96 9.55
CA VAL A 362 -19.93 -6.98 9.40
C VAL A 362 -21.24 -7.61 8.95
N LEU A 363 -21.18 -8.81 8.38
CA LEU A 363 -22.34 -9.63 8.04
C LEU A 363 -22.79 -10.55 9.19
N GLY A 364 -22.19 -10.42 10.38
CA GLY A 364 -22.63 -11.12 11.59
C GLY A 364 -21.95 -12.47 11.85
N GLY A 365 -20.82 -12.75 11.20
CA GLY A 365 -20.03 -13.95 11.47
C GLY A 365 -19.43 -13.97 12.88
N THR A 366 -19.26 -15.16 13.45
CA THR A 366 -18.50 -15.34 14.70
C THR A 366 -17.00 -15.10 14.47
N PRO A 367 -16.20 -14.84 15.52
CA PRO A 367 -14.74 -14.72 15.38
C PRO A 367 -14.09 -15.88 14.63
N GLU A 368 -14.58 -17.12 14.82
CA GLU A 368 -14.11 -18.32 14.12
C GLU A 368 -14.46 -18.29 12.62
N GLN A 369 -15.65 -17.80 12.25
CA GLN A 369 -16.02 -17.59 10.85
C GLN A 369 -15.21 -16.45 10.21
N VAL A 370 -14.87 -15.42 10.97
CA VAL A 370 -14.00 -14.33 10.52
C VAL A 370 -12.60 -14.85 10.23
N GLU A 371 -12.03 -15.64 11.14
CA GLU A 371 -10.74 -16.31 10.90
C GLU A 371 -10.82 -17.24 9.68
N ASN A 372 -11.87 -18.07 9.57
CA ASN A 372 -12.04 -18.96 8.43
C ASN A 372 -12.12 -18.20 7.09
N ALA A 373 -12.85 -17.09 7.05
CA ALA A 373 -12.92 -16.26 5.84
C ALA A 373 -11.54 -15.68 5.47
N ALA A 374 -10.80 -15.18 6.47
CA ALA A 374 -9.45 -14.67 6.29
C ALA A 374 -8.49 -15.76 5.79
N GLU A 375 -8.61 -16.96 6.33
CA GLU A 375 -7.83 -18.15 5.98
C GLU A 375 -8.04 -18.54 4.51
N ILE A 376 -9.30 -18.78 4.09
CA ILE A 376 -9.66 -19.05 2.68
C ILE A 376 -9.15 -17.93 1.77
N GLY A 377 -9.30 -16.68 2.22
CA GLY A 377 -8.84 -15.51 1.48
C GLY A 377 -7.35 -15.53 1.16
N MET A 378 -6.51 -16.04 2.08
CA MET A 378 -5.07 -16.18 1.84
C MET A 378 -4.71 -17.49 1.15
N GLU A 379 -5.37 -18.60 1.48
CA GLU A 379 -5.11 -19.92 0.88
C GLU A 379 -5.11 -19.83 -0.66
N HIS A 380 -6.11 -19.15 -1.22
CA HIS A 380 -6.26 -18.93 -2.66
C HIS A 380 -5.26 -17.93 -3.28
N ASN A 381 -4.27 -17.46 -2.52
CA ASN A 381 -3.20 -16.58 -2.98
C ASN A 381 -1.80 -17.07 -2.61
N LEU A 382 -1.65 -18.21 -1.93
CA LEU A 382 -0.35 -18.78 -1.60
C LEU A 382 0.47 -19.08 -2.87
N GLY A 383 1.75 -18.74 -2.84
CA GLY A 383 2.69 -18.85 -3.96
C GLY A 383 2.63 -17.71 -4.98
N LEU A 384 1.78 -16.69 -4.80
CA LEU A 384 1.64 -15.60 -5.77
C LEU A 384 2.90 -14.72 -5.79
N THR A 385 3.61 -14.74 -6.91
CA THR A 385 4.85 -13.98 -7.15
C THR A 385 4.61 -12.49 -7.42
N CYS A 386 5.58 -11.63 -7.15
CA CYS A 386 5.51 -10.18 -7.44
C CYS A 386 6.46 -9.82 -8.57
N ASP A 387 6.04 -10.04 -9.81
CA ASP A 387 6.86 -9.78 -11.00
C ASP A 387 6.05 -9.02 -12.06
N PRO A 388 5.78 -7.72 -11.83
CA PRO A 388 4.96 -6.93 -12.73
C PRO A 388 5.69 -6.57 -14.03
N VAL A 389 4.92 -6.48 -15.11
CA VAL A 389 5.41 -6.11 -16.45
C VAL A 389 5.97 -4.70 -16.41
N GLY A 390 7.20 -4.55 -16.93
CA GLY A 390 7.89 -3.26 -16.97
C GLY A 390 8.24 -2.67 -15.59
N GLY A 391 8.09 -3.41 -14.48
CA GLY A 391 8.24 -2.85 -13.13
C GLY A 391 7.15 -1.86 -12.74
N LEU A 392 5.99 -1.94 -13.40
CA LEU A 392 4.89 -1.00 -13.22
C LEU A 392 3.75 -1.65 -12.43
N VAL A 393 3.14 -0.90 -11.51
CA VAL A 393 1.97 -1.35 -10.74
C VAL A 393 0.70 -1.30 -11.60
N GLN A 394 0.72 -2.04 -12.72
CA GLN A 394 -0.33 -2.08 -13.74
C GLN A 394 -0.72 -3.53 -14.03
N VAL A 395 0.18 -4.29 -14.65
CA VAL A 395 -0.07 -5.69 -15.06
C VAL A 395 0.93 -6.58 -14.32
N PRO A 396 0.50 -7.61 -13.56
CA PRO A 396 -0.88 -8.07 -13.33
C PRO A 396 -1.59 -7.41 -12.13
N CYS A 397 -1.10 -6.27 -11.64
CA CYS A 397 -1.56 -5.69 -10.37
C CYS A 397 -3.04 -5.29 -10.39
N ILE A 398 -3.51 -4.67 -11.47
CA ILE A 398 -4.87 -4.16 -11.60
C ILE A 398 -5.89 -5.32 -11.60
N GLU A 399 -5.65 -6.38 -12.40
CA GLU A 399 -6.58 -7.51 -12.43
C GLU A 399 -6.50 -8.34 -11.14
N ARG A 400 -5.34 -8.43 -10.50
CA ARG A 400 -5.19 -9.06 -9.18
C ARG A 400 -6.05 -8.39 -8.10
N ASN A 401 -6.24 -7.07 -8.14
CA ASN A 401 -7.15 -6.38 -7.20
C ASN A 401 -8.62 -6.77 -7.46
N ALA A 402 -9.05 -6.78 -8.73
CA ALA A 402 -10.41 -7.20 -9.09
C ALA A 402 -10.67 -8.66 -8.67
N MET A 403 -9.77 -9.57 -9.05
CA MET A 403 -9.86 -10.99 -8.69
C MET A 403 -9.79 -11.22 -7.18
N GLY A 404 -8.92 -10.49 -6.47
CA GLY A 404 -8.80 -10.55 -5.01
C GLY A 404 -10.07 -10.10 -4.30
N SER A 405 -10.73 -9.06 -4.81
CA SER A 405 -12.01 -8.58 -4.26
C SER A 405 -13.13 -9.62 -4.39
N VAL A 406 -13.22 -10.28 -5.55
CA VAL A 406 -14.19 -11.35 -5.79
C VAL A 406 -13.90 -12.56 -4.89
N LYS A 407 -12.63 -12.97 -4.77
CA LYS A 407 -12.22 -14.04 -3.86
C LYS A 407 -12.60 -13.72 -2.42
N ALA A 408 -12.36 -12.50 -1.95
CA ALA A 408 -12.66 -12.08 -0.58
C ALA A 408 -14.16 -12.17 -0.27
N ILE A 409 -15.02 -11.69 -1.17
CA ILE A 409 -16.48 -11.80 -1.02
C ILE A 409 -16.92 -13.27 -0.98
N ASN A 410 -16.35 -14.10 -1.87
CA ASN A 410 -16.70 -15.52 -1.90
C ASN A 410 -16.21 -16.27 -0.67
N ALA A 411 -15.01 -15.96 -0.17
CA ALA A 411 -14.46 -16.53 1.06
C ALA A 411 -15.35 -16.21 2.28
N ALA A 412 -15.78 -14.95 2.43
CA ALA A 412 -16.73 -14.56 3.47
C ALA A 412 -18.05 -15.34 3.36
N ARG A 413 -18.59 -15.49 2.15
CA ARG A 413 -19.83 -16.26 1.92
C ARG A 413 -19.70 -17.74 2.26
N ILE A 414 -18.55 -18.35 1.95
CA ILE A 414 -18.27 -19.75 2.29
C ILE A 414 -18.23 -19.90 3.81
N ALA A 415 -17.44 -19.07 4.49
CA ALA A 415 -17.27 -19.12 5.95
C ALA A 415 -18.60 -18.90 6.71
N LEU A 416 -19.41 -17.92 6.28
CA LEU A 416 -20.71 -17.60 6.91
C LEU A 416 -21.75 -18.71 6.73
N ARG A 417 -21.61 -19.56 5.72
CA ARG A 417 -22.47 -20.74 5.52
C ARG A 417 -21.99 -21.97 6.30
N GLY A 418 -20.74 -21.95 6.77
CA GLY A 418 -20.18 -22.95 7.67
C GLY A 418 -20.42 -22.62 9.14
N ASP A 419 -19.87 -23.44 10.03
CA ASP A 419 -19.92 -23.26 11.49
C ASP A 419 -18.65 -22.62 12.07
N GLY A 420 -17.78 -22.09 11.19
CA GLY A 420 -16.48 -21.50 11.54
C GLY A 420 -15.36 -22.51 11.78
N LYS A 421 -15.66 -23.82 11.83
CA LYS A 421 -14.62 -24.85 11.94
C LYS A 421 -13.94 -25.08 10.60
N HIS A 422 -12.62 -25.07 10.62
CA HIS A 422 -11.80 -25.27 9.45
C HIS A 422 -10.59 -26.15 9.81
N PHE A 423 -10.16 -26.99 8.87
CA PHE A 423 -9.09 -27.97 9.12
C PHE A 423 -7.70 -27.31 9.20
N VAL A 424 -7.50 -26.24 8.43
CA VAL A 424 -6.24 -25.51 8.32
C VAL A 424 -6.40 -24.15 8.99
N SER A 425 -5.78 -23.92 10.15
CA SER A 425 -5.89 -22.64 10.85
C SER A 425 -5.19 -21.50 10.09
N LEU A 426 -5.62 -20.26 10.34
CA LEU A 426 -4.99 -19.08 9.75
C LEU A 426 -3.51 -19.00 10.09
N ASP A 427 -3.12 -19.38 11.31
CA ASP A 427 -1.71 -19.43 11.74
C ASP A 427 -0.86 -20.37 10.87
N LYS A 428 -1.41 -21.52 10.46
CA LYS A 428 -0.73 -22.45 9.54
C LYS A 428 -0.59 -21.82 8.16
N VAL A 429 -1.63 -21.15 7.66
CA VAL A 429 -1.60 -20.44 6.36
C VAL A 429 -0.56 -19.31 6.38
N ILE A 430 -0.48 -18.52 7.46
CA ILE A 430 0.53 -17.47 7.62
C ILE A 430 1.94 -18.07 7.60
N LYS A 431 2.16 -19.17 8.33
CA LYS A 431 3.43 -19.88 8.33
C LYS A 431 3.80 -20.36 6.92
N THR A 432 2.86 -20.97 6.19
CA THR A 432 3.06 -21.41 4.81
C THR A 432 3.38 -20.24 3.87
N MET A 433 2.73 -19.09 4.03
CA MET A 433 3.05 -17.86 3.28
C MET A 433 4.50 -17.43 3.52
N ARG A 434 4.96 -17.43 4.77
CA ARG A 434 6.35 -17.08 5.09
C ARG A 434 7.34 -18.04 4.45
N GLU A 435 7.10 -19.35 4.57
CA GLU A 435 7.98 -20.40 4.04
C GLU A 435 8.04 -20.34 2.50
N THR A 436 6.89 -20.25 1.83
CA THR A 436 6.85 -20.08 0.36
C THR A 436 7.52 -18.78 -0.09
N GLY A 437 7.40 -17.70 0.69
CA GLY A 437 8.12 -16.45 0.43
C GLY A 437 9.64 -16.59 0.54
N ALA A 438 10.12 -17.37 1.51
CA ALA A 438 11.54 -17.67 1.66
C ALA A 438 12.07 -18.53 0.49
N ASP A 439 11.28 -19.51 0.03
CA ASP A 439 11.62 -20.40 -1.09
C ASP A 439 11.53 -19.70 -2.46
N MET A 440 10.79 -18.59 -2.54
CA MET A 440 10.62 -17.83 -3.77
C MET A 440 11.96 -17.24 -4.24
N LYS A 441 12.40 -17.63 -5.44
CA LYS A 441 13.65 -17.09 -6.03
C LYS A 441 13.55 -15.57 -6.17
N THR A 442 14.63 -14.86 -5.87
CA THR A 442 14.70 -13.38 -5.89
C THR A 442 14.17 -12.76 -7.19
N LYS A 443 14.40 -13.39 -8.35
CA LYS A 443 13.93 -12.91 -9.66
C LYS A 443 12.42 -12.96 -9.86
N TYR A 444 11.67 -13.63 -8.98
CA TYR A 444 10.20 -13.68 -8.99
C TYR A 444 9.58 -12.83 -7.85
N LYS A 445 10.40 -12.13 -7.07
CA LYS A 445 9.99 -11.07 -6.15
C LYS A 445 10.02 -9.71 -6.87
N GLU A 446 9.75 -8.62 -6.16
CA GLU A 446 9.67 -7.23 -6.65
C GLU A 446 11.00 -6.72 -7.25
N THR A 447 11.35 -7.23 -8.43
CA THR A 447 12.58 -6.93 -9.19
C THR A 447 12.30 -6.75 -10.69
N SER A 448 11.19 -7.31 -11.19
CA SER A 448 10.83 -7.34 -12.62
C SER A 448 11.91 -7.98 -13.51
N ARG A 449 12.55 -9.03 -12.99
CA ARG A 449 13.66 -9.76 -13.65
C ARG A 449 13.29 -11.20 -14.00
N GLY A 450 12.03 -11.57 -13.88
CA GLY A 450 11.59 -12.94 -14.13
C GLY A 450 10.19 -12.99 -14.76
N GLY A 451 9.50 -14.09 -14.47
CA GLY A 451 8.07 -14.32 -14.69
C GLY A 451 7.44 -13.63 -15.90
N LEU A 452 6.37 -12.89 -15.66
CA LEU A 452 5.62 -12.21 -16.71
C LEU A 452 6.40 -11.00 -17.24
N ALA A 453 7.27 -10.40 -16.41
CA ALA A 453 8.02 -9.21 -16.76
C ALA A 453 9.00 -9.42 -17.92
N VAL A 454 9.68 -10.57 -17.98
CA VAL A 454 10.68 -10.87 -19.02
C VAL A 454 10.13 -11.63 -20.22
N ASN A 455 8.91 -12.18 -20.13
CA ASN A 455 8.29 -12.95 -21.20
C ASN A 455 7.35 -12.11 -22.10
N LEU A 456 7.08 -10.85 -21.75
CA LEU A 456 6.30 -9.90 -22.56
C LEU A 456 7.15 -8.82 -23.24
N ILE A 457 8.42 -8.68 -22.84
CA ILE A 457 9.37 -7.77 -23.49
C ILE A 457 10.08 -8.56 -24.59
N GLU A 458 9.37 -8.85 -25.68
CA GLU A 458 10.03 -9.07 -26.97
C GLU A 458 10.20 -7.70 -27.63
N CYS A 459 11.44 -7.39 -28.03
CA CYS A 459 11.94 -6.17 -28.69
C CYS A 459 12.59 -5.13 -27.75
#